data_AF-A0A7X8GJS8-F1
#
_entry.id   AF-A0A7X8GJS8-F1
#
_cell.length_a   1.000
_cell.length_b   1.000
_cell.length_c   1.000
_cell.angle_alpha   90.00
_cell.angle_beta   90.00
_cell.angle_gamma   90.00
#
_symmetry.space_group_name_H-M   'P 1'
#
loop_
_entity.id
_entity.type
_entity.pdbx_description
1 polymer ?
#
loop_
_entity_poly.entity_id
_entity_poly.type
_entity_poly.pdbx_seq_one_letter_code
_entity_poly.pdbx_strand_id
1 'polypeptide(L)'
;MKFRDHHASCHGFNPVRPSGGEWTHAMMLHDGSTVYADTAAEIVEEMMPGLDSLDEPARSQARIRHAARTAAVVQQMVIDRARYEGTFDPDDAEVAPLVQILVTDKSLSLSLELPQHPGEPADWLPVVPLVLLATSYAPTTEYPRIGGNVIWIDPATDESYLASLNATGLFSYWAAETAGTLSNS
;
A
#
# COMPACT_ATOMS: atom_id res chain seq x y z
N MET A 1 11.79 14.89 12.78
CA MET A 1 10.97 16.13 12.84
C MET A 1 10.05 16.10 11.65
N LYS A 2 8.81 16.61 11.75
CA LYS A 2 7.88 16.67 10.62
C LYS A 2 7.28 18.05 10.42
N PHE A 3 6.92 18.36 9.18
CA PHE A 3 6.27 19.59 8.75
C PHE A 3 5.15 19.25 7.77
N ARG A 4 3.95 19.80 7.99
CA ARG A 4 2.81 19.63 7.09
C ARG A 4 2.50 20.95 6.41
N ASP A 5 2.48 20.95 5.08
CA ASP A 5 2.13 22.09 4.26
C ASP A 5 0.73 21.91 3.66
N HIS A 6 -0.16 22.87 3.92
CA HIS A 6 -1.53 22.89 3.38
C HIS A 6 -1.65 23.73 2.10
N HIS A 7 -0.58 24.38 1.66
CA HIS A 7 -0.59 25.15 0.43
C HIS A 7 -0.43 24.19 -0.76
N ALA A 8 -1.40 24.24 -1.69
CA ALA A 8 -1.24 23.64 -3.01
C ALA A 8 0.10 24.12 -3.57
N SER A 9 0.89 23.19 -4.12
CA SER A 9 2.27 23.30 -4.62
C SER A 9 2.57 24.42 -5.64
N CYS A 10 1.67 25.39 -5.82
CA CYS A 10 1.74 26.51 -6.75
C CYS A 10 2.80 27.58 -6.42
N HIS A 11 3.48 27.53 -5.26
CA HIS A 11 4.45 28.58 -4.90
C HIS A 11 5.92 28.27 -5.16
N GLY A 12 6.28 27.09 -5.68
CA GLY A 12 7.70 26.76 -5.93
C GLY A 12 8.57 26.79 -4.67
N PHE A 13 7.93 26.75 -3.49
CA PHE A 13 8.59 26.71 -2.20
C PHE A 13 8.84 25.24 -1.86
N ASN A 14 10.11 24.83 -1.87
CA ASN A 14 10.51 23.56 -1.29
C ASN A 14 10.87 23.85 0.17
N PRO A 15 10.05 23.46 1.17
CA PRO A 15 10.35 23.76 2.55
C PRO A 15 11.71 23.15 2.92
N VAL A 16 12.61 23.98 3.41
CA VAL A 16 13.93 23.53 3.89
C VAL A 16 13.78 23.14 5.35
N ARG A 17 14.42 22.04 5.76
CA ARG A 17 14.48 21.65 7.17
C ARG A 17 15.06 22.81 7.99
N PRO A 18 14.68 23.03 9.26
CA PRO A 18 15.25 24.12 10.06
C PRO A 18 16.78 24.07 10.19
N SER A 19 17.38 22.90 10.00
CA SER A 19 18.84 22.71 9.93
C SER A 19 19.46 23.14 8.59
N GLY A 20 18.69 23.66 7.63
CA GLY A 20 19.15 24.08 6.30
C GLY A 20 19.31 22.95 5.26
N GLY A 21 18.92 21.71 5.58
CA GLY A 21 19.00 20.56 4.69
C GLY A 21 17.68 20.22 3.99
N GLU A 22 17.73 19.33 3.00
CA GLU A 22 16.54 18.77 2.35
C GLU A 22 15.82 17.77 3.29
N TRP A 23 14.51 17.64 3.12
CA TRP A 23 13.75 16.58 3.79
C TRP A 23 14.07 15.23 3.15
N THR A 24 14.10 14.17 3.96
CA THR A 24 14.39 12.80 3.48
C THR A 24 13.14 12.05 3.08
N HIS A 25 11.96 12.43 3.59
CA HIS A 25 10.69 11.82 3.24
C HIS A 25 9.64 12.89 2.92
N ALA A 26 8.81 12.63 1.92
CA ALA A 26 7.67 13.46 1.58
C ALA A 26 6.48 12.59 1.15
N MET A 27 5.27 12.94 1.58
CA MET A 27 4.04 12.28 1.15
C MET A 27 2.93 13.30 0.90
N MET A 28 2.28 13.21 -0.26
CA MET A 28 1.06 13.95 -0.54
C MET A 28 -0.14 13.17 0.00
N LEU A 29 -0.95 13.84 0.83
CA LEU A 29 -2.16 13.30 1.43
C LEU A 29 -3.38 13.58 0.53
N HIS A 30 -4.47 12.85 0.79
CA HIS A 30 -5.72 12.96 0.01
C HIS A 30 -6.39 14.34 0.12
N ASP A 31 -6.07 15.12 1.15
CA ASP A 31 -6.58 16.49 1.33
C ASP A 31 -5.77 17.53 0.55
N GLY A 32 -4.78 17.09 -0.24
CA GLY A 32 -3.89 17.93 -1.03
C GLY A 32 -2.73 18.52 -0.23
N SER A 33 -2.63 18.24 1.07
CA SER A 33 -1.47 18.64 1.88
C SER A 33 -0.27 17.73 1.64
N THR A 34 0.93 18.26 1.86
CA THR A 34 2.17 17.47 1.81
C THR A 34 2.77 17.39 3.20
N VAL A 35 3.06 16.17 3.64
CA VAL A 35 3.84 15.92 4.85
C VAL A 35 5.29 15.71 4.45
N TYR A 36 6.18 16.49 5.06
CA TYR A 36 7.63 16.34 4.99
C TYR A 36 8.14 15.80 6.33
N ALA A 37 9.02 14.82 6.30
CA ALA A 37 9.53 14.17 7.52
C ALA A 37 10.98 13.71 7.40
N ASP A 38 11.58 13.41 8.54
CA ASP A 38 12.94 12.87 8.62
C ASP A 38 12.96 11.34 8.54
N THR A 39 11.84 10.69 8.85
CA THR A 39 11.70 9.23 8.84
C THR A 39 10.37 8.77 8.25
N ALA A 40 10.33 7.53 7.76
CA ALA A 40 9.09 6.88 7.34
C ALA A 40 8.08 6.78 8.49
N ALA A 41 8.55 6.49 9.71
CA ALA A 41 7.70 6.39 10.90
C ALA A 41 6.89 7.67 11.15
N GLU A 42 7.49 8.85 10.94
CA GLU A 42 6.81 10.13 11.12
C GLU A 42 5.71 10.39 10.08
N ILE A 43 5.88 9.92 8.85
CA ILE A 43 4.82 9.93 7.83
C ILE A 43 3.69 8.97 8.23
N VAL A 44 4.04 7.77 8.68
CA VAL A 44 3.06 6.76 9.10
C VAL A 44 2.26 7.22 10.32
N GLU A 45 2.87 7.93 11.28
CA GLU A 45 2.21 8.57 12.43
C GLU A 45 1.19 9.64 11.98
N GLU A 46 1.44 10.39 10.90
CA GLU A 46 0.44 11.31 10.35
C GLU A 46 -0.77 10.59 9.75
N MET A 47 -0.54 9.42 9.14
CA MET A 47 -1.63 8.60 8.60
C MET A 47 -2.42 7.89 9.71
N MET A 48 -1.75 7.54 10.81
CA MET A 48 -2.33 6.81 11.93
C MET A 48 -1.93 7.46 13.26
N PRO A 49 -2.60 8.57 13.66
CA PRO A 49 -2.25 9.29 14.88
C PRO A 49 -2.28 8.39 16.13
N GLY A 50 -1.23 8.48 16.94
CA GLY A 50 -1.06 7.74 18.20
C GLY A 50 -0.20 6.48 18.10
N LEU A 51 0.37 6.16 16.94
CA LEU A 51 1.20 4.98 16.72
C LEU A 51 2.49 5.01 17.55
N ASP A 52 3.12 6.19 17.69
CA ASP A 52 4.36 6.36 18.46
C ASP A 52 4.20 6.10 19.97
N SER A 53 2.96 6.10 20.47
CA SER A 53 2.65 5.78 21.88
C SER A 53 2.53 4.28 22.15
N LEU A 54 2.53 3.46 21.11
CA LEU A 54 2.35 2.01 21.18
C LEU A 54 3.69 1.27 21.17
N ASP A 55 3.71 0.07 21.74
CA ASP A 55 4.84 -0.85 21.57
C ASP A 55 4.86 -1.47 20.16
N GLU A 56 5.99 -2.04 19.75
CA GLU A 56 6.14 -2.55 18.39
C GLU A 56 5.10 -3.61 17.98
N PRO A 57 4.71 -4.57 18.85
CA PRO A 57 3.60 -5.48 18.54
C PRO A 57 2.29 -4.76 18.25
N ALA A 58 1.91 -3.77 19.07
CA ALA A 58 0.68 -3.00 18.84
C ALA A 58 0.78 -2.08 17.62
N ARG A 59 1.96 -1.50 17.34
CA ARG A 59 2.24 -0.72 16.12
C ARG A 59 2.08 -1.58 14.87
N SER A 60 2.70 -2.76 14.86
CA SER A 60 2.58 -3.73 13.76
C SER A 60 1.12 -4.12 13.52
N GLN A 61 0.38 -4.44 14.57
CA GLN A 61 -1.06 -4.75 14.46
C GLN A 61 -1.89 -3.56 13.97
N ALA A 62 -1.57 -2.34 14.39
CA ALA A 62 -2.22 -1.14 13.88
C ALA A 62 -1.96 -0.92 12.40
N ARG A 63 -0.70 -1.08 11.93
CA ARG A 63 -0.34 -1.05 10.50
C ARG A 63 -1.12 -2.09 9.69
N ILE A 64 -1.18 -3.34 10.16
CA ILE A 64 -1.92 -4.40 9.48
C ILE A 64 -3.41 -4.06 9.35
N ARG A 65 -4.04 -3.59 10.43
CA ARG A 65 -5.46 -3.18 10.40
C ARG A 65 -5.70 -2.01 9.44
N HIS A 66 -4.79 -1.04 9.42
CA HIS A 66 -4.89 0.09 8.50
C HIS A 66 -4.69 -0.36 7.05
N ALA A 67 -3.68 -1.18 6.78
CA ALA A 67 -3.42 -1.76 5.47
C ALA A 67 -4.61 -2.56 4.92
N ALA A 68 -5.31 -3.34 5.75
CA ALA A 68 -6.51 -4.07 5.32
C ALA A 68 -7.62 -3.12 4.83
N ARG A 69 -7.87 -2.02 5.57
CA ARG A 69 -8.84 -0.99 5.15
C ARG A 69 -8.39 -0.29 3.87
N THR A 70 -7.11 0.07 3.78
CA THR A 70 -6.55 0.71 2.59
C THR A 70 -6.61 -0.22 1.38
N ALA A 71 -6.32 -1.51 1.54
CA ALA A 71 -6.42 -2.49 0.46
C ALA A 71 -7.84 -2.63 -0.08
N ALA A 72 -8.86 -2.55 0.77
CA ALA A 72 -10.25 -2.54 0.32
C ALA A 72 -10.57 -1.30 -0.52
N VAL A 73 -10.08 -0.12 -0.12
CA VAL A 73 -10.22 1.11 -0.89
C VAL A 73 -9.49 1.01 -2.23
N VAL A 74 -8.24 0.56 -2.23
CA VAL A 74 -7.43 0.37 -3.45
C VAL A 74 -8.14 -0.59 -4.40
N GLN A 75 -8.65 -1.71 -3.89
CA GLN A 75 -9.38 -2.69 -4.68
C GLN A 75 -10.61 -2.08 -5.36
N GLN A 76 -11.41 -1.30 -4.63
CA GLN A 76 -12.58 -0.63 -5.20
C GLN A 76 -12.18 0.35 -6.30
N MET A 77 -11.12 1.13 -6.10
CA MET A 77 -10.64 2.07 -7.12
C MET A 77 -10.16 1.37 -8.39
N VAL A 78 -9.49 0.21 -8.25
CA VAL A 78 -9.08 -0.61 -9.41
C VAL A 78 -10.31 -1.16 -10.14
N ILE A 79 -11.34 -1.63 -9.44
CA ILE A 79 -12.60 -2.08 -10.04
C ILE A 79 -13.28 -0.93 -10.80
N ASP A 80 -13.43 0.22 -10.17
CA ASP A 80 -14.08 1.40 -10.75
C ASP A 80 -13.34 1.89 -11.99
N ARG A 81 -12.00 1.86 -11.96
CA ARG A 81 -11.16 2.18 -13.11
C ARG A 81 -11.40 1.21 -14.26
N ALA A 82 -11.39 -0.11 -14.01
CA ALA A 82 -11.64 -1.10 -15.05
C ALA A 82 -13.05 -0.98 -15.64
N ARG A 83 -14.04 -0.63 -14.81
CA ARG A 83 -15.40 -0.27 -15.26
C ARG A 83 -15.42 0.94 -16.16
N TYR A 84 -14.76 2.02 -15.76
CA TYR A 84 -14.66 3.24 -16.56
C TYR A 84 -13.94 3.01 -17.90
N GLU A 85 -12.91 2.17 -17.90
CA GLU A 85 -12.17 1.77 -19.11
C GLU A 85 -12.94 0.76 -19.98
N GLY A 86 -14.07 0.23 -19.50
CA GLY A 86 -14.90 -0.74 -20.23
C GLY A 86 -14.28 -2.14 -20.34
N THR A 87 -13.31 -2.47 -19.50
CA THR A 87 -12.61 -3.77 -19.49
C THR A 87 -13.22 -4.77 -18.50
N PHE A 88 -14.07 -4.29 -17.59
CA PHE A 88 -14.74 -5.10 -16.57
C PHE A 88 -16.07 -4.47 -16.16
N ASP A 89 -17.17 -5.20 -16.19
CA ASP A 89 -18.46 -4.71 -15.67
C ASP A 89 -18.84 -5.49 -14.39
N PRO A 90 -18.78 -4.88 -13.19
CA PRO A 90 -19.14 -5.57 -11.96
C PRO A 90 -20.63 -5.91 -11.85
N ASP A 91 -21.49 -5.31 -12.68
CA ASP A 91 -22.93 -5.57 -12.70
C ASP A 91 -23.30 -6.75 -13.63
N ASP A 92 -22.33 -7.30 -14.37
CA ASP A 92 -22.52 -8.49 -15.20
C ASP A 92 -22.62 -9.77 -14.34
N ALA A 93 -23.70 -10.52 -14.54
CA ALA A 93 -23.97 -11.76 -13.81
C ALA A 93 -22.90 -12.84 -14.05
N GLU A 94 -22.23 -12.85 -15.21
CA GLU A 94 -21.19 -13.83 -15.54
C GLU A 94 -19.94 -13.67 -14.67
N VAL A 95 -19.66 -12.45 -14.21
CA VAL A 95 -18.50 -12.14 -13.36
C VAL A 95 -18.85 -11.99 -11.88
N ALA A 96 -20.11 -12.22 -11.48
CA ALA A 96 -20.54 -12.09 -10.09
C ALA A 96 -19.68 -12.90 -9.07
N PRO A 97 -19.26 -14.17 -9.36
CA PRO A 97 -18.35 -14.88 -8.46
C PRO A 97 -16.97 -14.23 -8.34
N LEU A 98 -16.46 -13.65 -9.43
CA LEU A 98 -15.20 -12.91 -9.44
C LEU A 98 -15.31 -11.63 -8.60
N VAL A 99 -16.41 -10.88 -8.75
CA VAL A 99 -16.70 -9.69 -7.93
C VAL A 99 -16.71 -10.04 -6.45
N GLN A 100 -17.33 -11.16 -6.07
CA GLN A 100 -17.37 -11.62 -4.68
C GLN A 100 -15.96 -11.81 -4.09
N ILE A 101 -15.04 -12.41 -4.85
CA ILE A 101 -13.63 -12.58 -4.44
C ILE A 101 -12.95 -11.21 -4.32
N LEU A 102 -13.14 -10.34 -5.31
CA LEU A 102 -12.53 -9.01 -5.33
C LEU A 102 -12.94 -8.18 -4.11
N VAL A 103 -14.21 -8.21 -3.69
CA VAL A 103 -14.71 -7.43 -2.54
C VAL A 103 -14.63 -8.16 -1.20
N THR A 104 -14.05 -9.36 -1.15
CA THR A 104 -13.84 -10.11 0.10
C THR A 104 -12.97 -9.30 1.08
N ASP A 105 -13.22 -9.49 2.38
CA ASP A 105 -12.48 -8.86 3.47
C ASP A 105 -10.96 -9.09 3.31
N LYS A 106 -10.22 -7.99 3.22
CA LYS A 106 -8.77 -7.97 2.99
C LYS A 106 -7.93 -8.35 4.20
N SER A 107 -8.56 -8.55 5.36
CA SER A 107 -7.91 -9.15 6.53
C SER A 107 -7.83 -10.67 6.46
N LEU A 108 -8.59 -11.31 5.55
CA LEU A 108 -8.58 -12.75 5.35
C LEU A 108 -7.52 -13.16 4.34
N SER A 109 -6.86 -14.30 4.59
CA SER A 109 -6.02 -14.96 3.60
C SER A 109 -6.89 -15.77 2.63
N LEU A 110 -6.59 -15.66 1.34
CA LEU A 110 -7.20 -16.47 0.30
C LEU A 110 -6.22 -17.56 -0.15
N SER A 111 -6.72 -18.77 -0.37
CA SER A 111 -6.01 -19.81 -1.14
C SER A 111 -6.61 -19.87 -2.54
N LEU A 112 -5.75 -19.91 -3.55
CA LEU A 112 -6.14 -20.14 -4.93
C LEU A 112 -5.45 -21.41 -5.41
N GLU A 113 -6.24 -22.33 -5.94
CA GLU A 113 -5.79 -23.61 -6.45
C GLU A 113 -6.53 -23.93 -7.74
N LEU A 114 -5.88 -24.64 -8.65
CA LEU A 114 -6.51 -25.13 -9.85
C LEU A 114 -7.17 -26.48 -9.56
N PRO A 115 -8.41 -26.75 -10.04
CA PRO A 115 -9.07 -28.04 -9.80
C PRO A 115 -8.25 -29.27 -10.21
N GLN A 116 -7.40 -29.12 -11.24
CA GLN A 116 -6.52 -30.16 -11.74
C GLN A 116 -5.21 -30.35 -10.95
N HIS A 117 -4.84 -29.38 -10.10
CA HIS A 117 -3.63 -29.39 -9.27
C HIS A 117 -3.96 -28.94 -7.83
N PRO A 118 -4.74 -29.74 -7.08
CA PRO A 118 -5.10 -29.41 -5.71
C PRO A 118 -3.86 -29.38 -4.81
N GLY A 119 -3.79 -28.40 -3.91
CA GLY A 119 -2.66 -28.13 -3.03
C GLY A 119 -1.50 -27.36 -3.67
N GLU A 120 -1.58 -27.04 -4.97
CA GLU A 120 -0.62 -26.17 -5.65
C GLU A 120 -1.18 -24.75 -5.79
N PRO A 121 -0.44 -23.70 -5.38
CA PRO A 121 -0.88 -22.32 -5.52
C PRO A 121 -1.11 -21.96 -6.99
N ALA A 122 -2.23 -21.34 -7.28
CA ALA A 122 -2.58 -20.82 -8.59
C ALA A 122 -2.37 -19.31 -8.69
N ASP A 123 -2.00 -18.85 -9.90
CA ASP A 123 -1.88 -17.44 -10.21
C ASP A 123 -3.26 -16.77 -10.37
N TRP A 124 -3.35 -15.51 -9.94
CA TRP A 124 -4.48 -14.65 -10.26
C TRP A 124 -4.31 -14.08 -11.68
N LEU A 125 -5.10 -14.58 -12.61
CA LEU A 125 -5.07 -14.16 -14.03
C LEU A 125 -6.17 -13.17 -14.48
N PRO A 126 -7.26 -12.90 -13.74
CA PRO A 126 -8.26 -11.91 -14.16
C PRO A 126 -7.69 -10.52 -14.47
N VAL A 127 -8.41 -9.77 -15.33
CA VAL A 127 -8.02 -8.41 -15.78
C VAL A 127 -7.93 -7.41 -14.64
N VAL A 128 -8.83 -7.52 -13.66
CA VAL A 128 -8.81 -6.70 -12.44
C VAL A 128 -7.81 -7.31 -11.47
N PRO A 129 -6.73 -6.59 -11.07
CA PRO A 129 -5.78 -7.14 -10.12
C PRO A 129 -6.42 -7.38 -8.75
N LEU A 130 -5.94 -8.43 -8.09
CA LEU A 130 -6.31 -8.73 -6.71
C LEU A 130 -5.39 -7.94 -5.78
N VAL A 131 -5.96 -7.17 -4.85
CA VAL A 131 -5.19 -6.44 -3.83
C VAL A 131 -5.13 -7.27 -2.56
N LEU A 132 -3.92 -7.57 -2.07
CA LEU A 132 -3.67 -8.45 -0.92
C LEU A 132 -2.64 -7.86 0.05
N LEU A 133 -2.68 -8.31 1.31
CA LEU A 133 -1.70 -7.95 2.33
C LEU A 133 -0.55 -8.95 2.36
N ALA A 134 0.69 -8.48 2.23
CA ALA A 134 1.87 -9.33 2.25
C ALA A 134 2.00 -10.14 3.54
N THR A 135 1.61 -9.56 4.68
CA THR A 135 1.69 -10.19 6.01
C THR A 135 0.65 -11.28 6.25
N SER A 136 -0.35 -11.41 5.37
CA SER A 136 -1.34 -12.51 5.42
C SER A 136 -0.81 -13.80 4.77
N TYR A 137 0.38 -13.77 4.19
CA TYR A 137 0.98 -14.85 3.41
C TYR A 137 2.42 -15.16 3.85
N ALA A 138 2.99 -16.23 3.30
CA ALA A 138 4.38 -16.61 3.50
C ALA A 138 5.34 -15.47 3.11
N PRO A 139 6.43 -15.26 3.88
CA PRO A 139 6.90 -16.10 4.99
C PRO A 139 6.25 -15.82 6.36
N THR A 140 5.29 -14.89 6.45
CA THR A 140 4.66 -14.49 7.72
C THR A 140 3.63 -15.51 8.21
N THR A 141 2.95 -16.18 7.29
CA THR A 141 1.94 -17.22 7.59
C THR A 141 2.23 -18.50 6.78
N GLU A 142 1.42 -19.53 6.98
CA GLU A 142 1.48 -20.78 6.19
C GLU A 142 0.84 -20.65 4.80
N TYR A 143 0.10 -19.57 4.53
CA TYR A 143 -0.57 -19.39 3.25
C TYR A 143 0.44 -19.01 2.16
N PRO A 144 0.57 -19.77 1.07
CA PRO A 144 1.49 -19.47 -0.01
C PRO A 144 1.05 -18.19 -0.74
N ARG A 145 2.01 -17.36 -1.15
CA ARG A 145 1.72 -16.15 -1.94
C ARG A 145 1.04 -16.51 -3.25
N ILE A 146 0.02 -15.73 -3.61
CA ILE A 146 -0.67 -15.80 -4.90
C ILE A 146 0.15 -15.05 -5.94
N GLY A 147 0.49 -15.70 -7.06
CA GLY A 147 1.17 -15.06 -8.19
C GLY A 147 0.23 -14.37 -9.18
N GLY A 148 0.77 -13.93 -10.32
CA GLY A 148 0.00 -13.27 -11.37
C GLY A 148 -0.29 -11.78 -11.13
N ASN A 149 -1.49 -11.34 -11.50
CA ASN A 149 -1.95 -9.96 -11.49
C ASN A 149 -2.38 -9.52 -10.07
N VAL A 150 -1.40 -9.40 -9.16
CA VAL A 150 -1.65 -9.07 -7.75
C VAL A 150 -0.95 -7.77 -7.36
N ILE A 151 -1.67 -6.91 -6.65
CA ILE A 151 -1.12 -5.71 -6.00
C ILE A 151 -0.92 -6.04 -4.52
N TRP A 152 0.34 -5.99 -4.07
CA TRP A 152 0.71 -6.29 -2.69
C TRP A 152 0.82 -5.02 -1.86
N ILE A 153 0.10 -4.97 -0.73
CA ILE A 153 0.28 -3.97 0.32
C ILE A 153 1.08 -4.62 1.45
N ASP A 154 2.22 -4.04 1.82
CA ASP A 154 3.17 -4.63 2.76
C ASP A 154 3.29 -3.82 4.05
N PRO A 155 2.53 -4.15 5.11
CA PRO A 155 2.58 -3.42 6.39
C PRO A 155 3.71 -3.87 7.35
N ALA A 156 4.69 -4.67 6.89
CA ALA A 156 5.73 -5.24 7.76
C ALA A 156 6.56 -4.16 8.48
N THR A 157 7.05 -3.15 7.74
CA THR A 157 7.75 -1.98 8.28
C THR A 157 7.11 -0.69 7.79
N ASP A 158 7.47 0.44 8.40
CA ASP A 158 6.97 1.75 7.97
C ASP A 158 7.40 2.05 6.51
N GLU A 159 8.62 1.66 6.13
CA GLU A 159 9.17 1.81 4.78
C GLU A 159 8.50 0.91 3.75
N SER A 160 8.37 -0.39 4.03
CA SER A 160 7.71 -1.34 3.10
C SER A 160 6.24 -0.95 2.90
N TYR A 161 5.63 -0.39 3.94
CA TYR A 161 4.25 0.08 3.88
C TYR A 161 4.11 1.28 2.95
N LEU A 162 4.87 2.35 3.16
CA LEU A 162 4.81 3.52 2.30
C LEU A 162 5.24 3.22 0.86
N ALA A 163 6.24 2.35 0.66
CA ALA A 163 6.67 1.92 -0.67
C ALA A 163 5.57 1.14 -1.41
N SER A 164 4.91 0.20 -0.74
CA SER A 164 3.81 -0.56 -1.34
C SER A 164 2.58 0.29 -1.62
N LEU A 165 2.26 1.26 -0.76
CA LEU A 165 1.22 2.26 -1.02
C LEU A 165 1.54 3.12 -2.23
N ASN A 166 2.79 3.58 -2.38
CA ASN A 166 3.23 4.37 -3.54
C ASN A 166 3.09 3.58 -4.85
N ALA A 167 3.43 2.28 -4.82
CA ALA A 167 3.31 1.39 -5.98
C ALA A 167 1.88 1.23 -6.50
N THR A 168 0.86 1.52 -5.68
CA THR A 168 -0.55 1.54 -6.15
C THR A 168 -0.86 2.73 -7.06
N GLY A 169 -0.01 3.77 -7.06
CA GLY A 169 -0.26 5.04 -7.74
C GLY A 169 -1.31 5.92 -7.06
N LEU A 170 -1.92 5.47 -5.96
CA LEU A 170 -2.92 6.23 -5.20
C LEU A 170 -2.31 7.18 -4.18
N PHE A 171 -1.12 6.84 -3.71
CA PHE A 171 -0.35 7.64 -2.79
C PHE A 171 0.91 8.12 -3.52
N SER A 172 1.26 9.39 -3.31
CA SER A 172 2.53 9.93 -3.79
C SER A 172 3.47 10.04 -2.62
N TYR A 173 4.40 9.09 -2.52
CA TYR A 173 5.43 9.05 -1.50
C TYR A 173 6.81 9.06 -2.15
N TRP A 174 7.68 9.89 -1.60
CA TRP A 174 9.07 10.02 -2.02
C TRP A 174 9.97 9.89 -0.79
N ALA A 175 11.07 9.18 -0.98
CA ALA A 175 12.18 9.13 -0.04
C ALA A 175 13.47 9.48 -0.77
N ALA A 176 14.30 10.31 -0.16
CA ALA A 176 15.65 10.55 -0.62
C ALA A 176 16.41 9.22 -0.61
N GLU A 177 17.15 8.94 -1.68
CA GLU A 177 18.09 7.84 -1.67
C GLU A 177 19.12 8.14 -0.57
N THR A 178 19.16 7.32 0.48
CA THR A 178 20.25 7.38 1.44
C THR A 178 21.51 7.17 0.63
N ALA A 179 22.40 8.16 0.56
CA ALA A 179 23.69 8.05 -0.14
C ALA A 179 24.50 6.90 0.47
N GLY A 180 24.28 5.70 -0.04
CA GLY A 180 24.73 4.43 0.49
C GLY A 180 25.70 3.78 -0.49
N THR A 181 26.95 4.21 -0.39
CA THR A 181 28.16 3.48 -0.79
C THR A 181 28.28 3.10 -2.27
N LEU A 182 28.89 4.01 -3.05
CA LEU A 182 29.74 3.59 -4.17
C LEU A 182 30.88 2.73 -3.62
N SER A 183 30.66 1.42 -3.51
CA SER A 183 31.75 0.46 -3.42
C SER A 183 32.33 0.30 -4.81
N ASN A 184 33.29 1.16 -5.15
CA ASN A 184 34.30 0.80 -6.14
C ASN A 184 35.07 -0.39 -5.57
N SER A 185 34.91 -1.58 -6.15
CA SER A 185 35.92 -2.63 -6.43
C SER A 185 35.22 -3.91 -6.85
#